data_AF-A0A3V5JLE6-F1
#
_entry.id   AF-A0A3V5JLE6-F1
#
_cell.length_a   1.000
_cell.length_b   1.000
_cell.length_c   1.000
_cell.angle_alpha   90.00
_cell.angle_beta   90.00
_cell.angle_gamma   90.00
#
_symmetry.space_group_name_H-M   'P 1'
#
loop_
_entity.id
_entity.type
_entity.pdbx_description
1 polymer ?
#
loop_
_entity_poly.entity_id
_entity_poly.type
_entity_poly.pdbx_seq_one_letter_code
_entity_poly.pdbx_strand_id
1 'polypeptide(L)'
;MDELQKVDDWLTALLANLEPAARNRMMRQLAQQLRRTQQQNIRLQRNPDGSGYEPRRVTARSKKGRIKRQMFAKLRTTKYLKTAASADSASVQFDGKVQRIARVHHYGLRDRVSRKGPEVRYAERRLLGVNDEVETITRDTLLRWLAG
;
A
#
# COMPACT_ATOMS: atom_id res chain seq x y z
N MET A 1 5.05 -33.32 -35.54
CA MET A 1 6.02 -33.64 -34.47
C MET A 1 6.66 -32.37 -33.93
N ASP A 2 7.31 -31.53 -34.77
CA ASP A 2 7.97 -30.28 -34.32
C ASP A 2 7.01 -29.24 -33.71
N GLU A 3 5.80 -29.08 -34.26
CA GLU A 3 4.80 -28.15 -33.68
C GLU A 3 4.24 -28.62 -32.34
N LEU A 4 4.10 -29.94 -32.14
CA LEU A 4 3.60 -30.50 -30.88
C LEU A 4 4.63 -30.30 -29.76
N GLN A 5 5.92 -30.51 -30.06
CA GLN A 5 7.00 -30.27 -29.12
C GLN A 5 7.07 -28.80 -28.67
N LYS A 6 6.86 -27.84 -29.59
CA LYS A 6 6.81 -26.41 -29.25
C LYS A 6 5.67 -26.08 -28.29
N VAL A 7 4.52 -26.73 -28.45
CA VAL A 7 3.38 -26.57 -27.53
C VAL A 7 3.70 -27.17 -26.16
N ASP A 8 4.30 -28.35 -26.10
CA ASP A 8 4.69 -29.00 -24.84
C ASP A 8 5.76 -28.20 -24.08
N ASP A 9 6.76 -27.66 -24.78
CA ASP A 9 7.78 -26.81 -24.19
C ASP A 9 7.17 -25.51 -23.64
N TRP A 10 6.23 -24.90 -24.38
CA TRP A 10 5.50 -23.71 -23.95
C TRP A 10 4.61 -23.97 -22.71
N LEU A 11 3.86 -25.09 -22.71
CA LEU A 11 3.04 -25.50 -21.56
C LEU A 11 3.90 -25.79 -20.33
N THR A 12 5.06 -26.43 -20.52
CA THR A 12 6.01 -26.72 -19.43
C THR A 12 6.54 -25.44 -18.81
N ALA A 13 6.92 -24.45 -19.62
CA ALA A 13 7.34 -23.14 -19.14
C ALA A 13 6.22 -22.41 -18.38
N LEU A 14 4.97 -22.49 -18.87
CA LEU A 14 3.80 -21.91 -18.20
C LEU A 14 3.56 -22.55 -16.83
N LEU A 15 3.63 -23.87 -16.73
CA LEU A 15 3.49 -24.60 -15.47
C LEU A 15 4.60 -24.22 -14.48
N ALA A 16 5.85 -24.07 -14.96
CA ALA A 16 6.97 -23.62 -14.13
C ALA A 16 6.73 -22.21 -13.52
N ASN A 17 6.11 -21.30 -14.28
CA ASN A 17 5.72 -19.97 -13.78
C ASN A 17 4.60 -20.02 -12.72
N LEU A 18 3.84 -21.11 -12.68
CA LEU A 18 2.77 -21.35 -11.70
C LEU A 18 3.25 -22.13 -10.47
N GLU A 19 4.50 -22.57 -10.41
CA GLU A 19 5.03 -23.25 -9.23
C GLU A 19 5.03 -22.35 -7.98
N PRO A 20 4.91 -22.91 -6.76
CA PRO A 20 4.84 -22.13 -5.52
C PRO A 20 6.01 -21.15 -5.34
N ALA A 21 7.22 -21.52 -5.76
CA ALA A 21 8.40 -20.65 -5.66
C ALA A 21 8.33 -19.46 -6.63
N ALA A 22 7.88 -19.68 -7.87
CA ALA A 22 7.63 -18.63 -8.85
C ALA A 22 6.51 -17.70 -8.39
N ARG A 23 5.38 -18.26 -7.95
CA ARG A 23 4.25 -17.50 -7.39
C ARG A 23 4.65 -16.64 -6.19
N ASN A 24 5.46 -17.15 -5.27
CA ASN A 24 5.95 -16.36 -4.13
C ASN A 24 6.90 -15.24 -4.57
N ARG A 25 7.73 -15.44 -5.60
CA ARG A 25 8.54 -14.36 -6.20
C ARG A 25 7.64 -13.28 -6.83
N MET A 26 6.65 -13.69 -7.63
CA MET A 26 5.64 -12.81 -8.21
C MET A 26 4.91 -11.98 -7.14
N MET A 27 4.39 -12.62 -6.09
CA MET A 27 3.65 -11.95 -5.01
C MET A 27 4.53 -11.00 -4.20
N ARG A 28 5.81 -11.35 -3.98
CA ARG A 28 6.78 -10.42 -3.36
C ARG A 28 6.99 -9.18 -4.21
N GLN A 29 7.15 -9.35 -5.52
CA GLN A 29 7.29 -8.22 -6.44
C GLN A 29 6.01 -7.36 -6.44
N LEU A 30 4.84 -7.97 -6.50
CA LEU A 30 3.56 -7.27 -6.43
C LEU A 30 3.44 -6.46 -5.13
N ALA A 31 3.69 -7.08 -3.96
CA ALA A 31 3.61 -6.39 -2.67
C ALA A 31 4.55 -5.18 -2.59
N GLN A 32 5.74 -5.27 -3.18
CA GLN A 32 6.68 -4.15 -3.25
C GLN A 32 6.15 -3.01 -4.12
N GLN A 33 5.56 -3.31 -5.29
CA GLN A 33 4.95 -2.30 -6.16
C GLN A 33 3.76 -1.63 -5.48
N LEU A 34 2.85 -2.43 -4.91
CA LEU A 34 1.72 -1.93 -4.12
C LEU A 34 2.21 -0.98 -3.02
N ARG A 35 3.25 -1.35 -2.26
CA ARG A 35 3.79 -0.48 -1.21
C ARG A 35 4.28 0.85 -1.80
N ARG A 36 4.99 0.84 -2.93
CA ARG A 36 5.49 2.07 -3.57
C ARG A 36 4.35 3.01 -3.94
N THR A 37 3.26 2.48 -4.51
CA THR A 37 2.05 3.26 -4.83
C THR A 37 1.42 3.85 -3.57
N GLN A 38 1.24 3.06 -2.51
CA GLN A 38 0.70 3.59 -1.24
C GLN A 38 1.62 4.66 -0.62
N GLN A 39 2.94 4.46 -0.67
CA GLN A 39 3.91 5.45 -0.21
C GLN A 39 3.79 6.77 -0.98
N GLN A 40 3.60 6.67 -2.29
CA GLN A 40 3.45 7.82 -3.17
C GLN A 40 2.13 8.55 -2.89
N ASN A 41 1.01 7.85 -2.72
CA ASN A 41 -0.27 8.46 -2.34
C ASN A 41 -0.20 9.19 -1.00
N ILE A 42 0.40 8.56 0.02
CA ILE A 42 0.63 9.22 1.33
C ILE A 42 1.59 10.41 1.18
N ARG A 43 2.58 10.34 0.30
CA ARG A 43 3.48 11.47 0.00
C ARG A 43 2.76 12.64 -0.65
N LEU A 44 1.87 12.35 -1.58
CA LEU A 44 1.06 13.37 -2.25
C LEU A 44 -0.13 13.85 -1.39
N GLN A 45 -0.36 13.22 -0.23
CA GLN A 45 -1.52 13.47 0.64
C GLN A 45 -2.84 13.26 -0.11
N ARG A 46 -2.99 12.12 -0.79
CA ARG A 46 -4.17 11.77 -1.58
C ARG A 46 -4.85 10.51 -1.06
N ASN A 47 -6.18 10.52 -1.12
CA ASN A 47 -7.03 9.34 -0.95
C ASN A 47 -6.97 8.47 -2.23
N PRO A 48 -7.42 7.21 -2.17
CA PRO A 48 -7.46 6.31 -3.32
C PRO A 48 -8.30 6.85 -4.50
N ASP A 49 -9.38 7.58 -4.21
CA ASP A 49 -10.23 8.25 -5.21
C ASP A 49 -9.58 9.49 -5.86
N GLY A 50 -8.34 9.81 -5.50
CA GLY A 50 -7.59 10.96 -6.01
C GLY A 50 -7.82 12.27 -5.24
N SER A 51 -8.82 12.33 -4.35
CA SER A 51 -9.09 13.52 -3.54
C SER A 51 -7.94 13.81 -2.56
N GLY A 52 -7.71 15.08 -2.25
CA GLY A 52 -6.71 15.47 -1.25
C GLY A 52 -7.14 15.10 0.16
N TYR A 53 -6.18 14.74 1.03
CA TYR A 53 -6.44 14.60 2.44
C TYR A 53 -6.90 15.92 3.04
N GLU A 54 -7.84 15.85 3.99
CA GLU A 54 -8.21 17.03 4.75
C GLU A 54 -6.98 17.61 5.47
N PRO A 55 -6.73 18.93 5.35
CA PRO A 55 -5.59 19.56 6.01
C PRO A 55 -5.56 19.31 7.52
N ARG A 56 -4.36 19.33 8.10
CA ARG A 56 -4.21 19.26 9.55
C ARG A 56 -4.87 20.48 10.18
N ARG A 57 -5.72 20.28 11.20
CA ARG A 57 -6.31 21.37 11.99
C ARG A 57 -5.22 22.23 12.61
N VAL A 58 -5.20 23.52 12.26
CA VAL A 58 -4.30 24.52 12.81
C VAL A 58 -5.06 25.28 13.89
N THR A 59 -4.51 25.36 15.10
CA THR A 59 -5.13 26.12 16.20
C THR A 59 -4.65 27.57 16.19
N ALA A 60 -5.38 28.50 16.81
CA ALA A 60 -4.94 29.89 16.95
C ALA A 60 -3.55 30.04 17.62
N ARG A 61 -3.14 29.07 18.44
CA ARG A 61 -1.80 29.02 19.06
C ARG A 61 -0.68 28.54 18.12
N SER A 62 -1.02 28.07 16.92
CA SER A 62 -0.06 27.52 15.97
C SER A 62 0.58 28.64 15.15
N LYS A 63 1.89 28.85 15.33
CA LYS A 63 2.66 29.81 14.52
C LYS A 63 2.75 29.35 13.06
N LYS A 64 2.53 30.28 12.12
CA LYS A 64 2.74 30.08 10.67
C LYS A 64 4.16 29.52 10.43
N GLY A 65 4.28 28.49 9.59
CA GLY A 65 5.58 27.86 9.26
C GLY A 65 6.11 26.82 10.27
N ARG A 66 5.43 26.57 11.40
CA ARG A 66 5.88 25.55 12.38
C ARG A 66 5.69 24.11 11.88
N ILE A 67 4.70 23.86 11.03
CA ILE A 67 4.48 22.54 10.42
C ILE A 67 5.45 22.38 9.24
N LYS A 68 6.62 21.80 9.51
CA LYS A 68 7.68 21.61 8.49
C LYS A 68 7.57 20.30 7.70
N ARG A 69 6.76 19.34 8.17
CA ARG A 69 6.63 18.01 7.56
C ARG A 69 5.17 17.72 7.25
N GLN A 70 4.93 17.12 6.08
CA GLN A 70 3.63 16.56 5.72
C GLN A 70 3.18 15.48 6.71
N MET A 71 1.88 15.26 6.80
CA MET A 71 1.33 14.20 7.66
C MET A 71 1.84 12.83 7.21
N PHE A 72 1.95 11.90 8.16
CA PHE A 72 2.31 10.50 7.90
C PHE A 72 3.69 10.28 7.22
N ALA A 73 4.55 11.30 7.14
CA ALA A 73 5.87 11.18 6.54
C ALA A 73 6.73 10.06 7.15
N LYS A 74 6.59 9.79 8.47
CA LYS A 74 7.21 8.62 9.11
C LYS A 74 6.46 7.33 8.79
N LEU A 75 5.13 7.32 8.88
CA LEU A 75 4.31 6.11 8.67
C LEU A 75 4.52 5.50 7.28
N ARG A 76 4.74 6.31 6.24
CA ARG A 76 5.01 5.80 4.88
C ARG A 76 6.37 5.11 4.72
N THR A 77 7.31 5.26 5.65
CA THR A 77 8.65 4.65 5.49
C THR A 77 8.59 3.11 5.59
N THR A 78 9.56 2.41 5.01
CA THR A 78 9.66 0.93 5.09
C THR A 78 9.83 0.40 6.51
N LYS A 79 10.22 1.27 7.46
CA LYS A 79 10.21 0.95 8.89
C LYS A 79 8.81 0.65 9.40
N TYR A 80 7.78 1.33 8.89
CA TYR A 80 6.41 1.28 9.40
C TYR A 80 5.38 0.79 8.38
N LEU A 81 5.65 0.87 7.08
CA LEU A 81 4.81 0.31 6.02
C LEU A 81 5.49 -0.95 5.47
N LYS A 82 4.97 -2.10 5.89
CA LYS A 82 5.52 -3.43 5.64
C LYS A 82 4.80 -4.10 4.47
N THR A 83 5.51 -5.02 3.86
CA THR A 83 4.97 -5.94 2.85
C THR A 83 5.04 -7.34 3.40
N ALA A 84 4.03 -8.16 3.14
CA ALA A 84 4.08 -9.61 3.35
C ALA A 84 3.58 -10.30 2.09
N ALA A 85 4.17 -11.44 1.75
CA ALA A 85 3.79 -12.21 0.57
C ALA A 85 3.97 -13.71 0.82
N SER A 86 3.12 -14.50 0.18
CA SER A 86 3.14 -15.95 0.10
C SER A 86 2.90 -16.38 -1.35
N ALA A 87 2.78 -17.68 -1.64
CA ALA A 87 2.37 -18.11 -2.97
C ALA A 87 0.96 -17.63 -3.37
N ASP A 88 0.10 -17.39 -2.37
CA ASP A 88 -1.33 -17.11 -2.56
C ASP A 88 -1.73 -15.67 -2.22
N SER A 89 -0.82 -14.86 -1.68
CA SER A 89 -1.16 -13.51 -1.24
C SER A 89 -0.01 -12.53 -1.33
N ALA A 90 -0.35 -11.27 -1.59
CA ALA A 90 0.53 -10.12 -1.50
C ALA A 90 -0.20 -9.03 -0.70
N SER A 91 0.45 -8.46 0.31
CA SER A 91 -0.17 -7.47 1.19
C SER A 91 0.78 -6.34 1.55
N VAL A 92 0.18 -5.18 1.82
CA VAL A 92 0.84 -3.99 2.36
C VAL A 92 0.11 -3.61 3.63
N GLN A 93 0.84 -3.51 4.74
CA GLN A 93 0.26 -3.24 6.04
C GLN A 93 1.13 -2.33 6.88
N PHE A 94 0.51 -1.61 7.81
CA PHE A 94 1.25 -0.88 8.83
C PHE A 94 1.78 -1.81 9.90
N ASP A 95 2.98 -1.51 10.40
CA ASP A 95 3.58 -2.13 11.58
C ASP A 95 2.65 -1.98 12.80
N GLY A 96 2.59 -3.01 13.64
CA GLY A 96 1.68 -3.06 14.79
C GLY A 96 1.80 -1.85 15.73
N LYS A 97 3.01 -1.30 15.89
CA LYS A 97 3.24 -0.13 16.78
C LYS A 97 2.57 1.15 16.28
N VAL A 98 2.27 1.25 14.99
CA VAL A 98 1.64 2.44 14.38
C VAL A 98 0.25 2.17 13.81
N GLN A 99 -0.22 0.91 13.83
CA GLN A 99 -1.54 0.52 13.32
C GLN A 99 -2.67 1.31 13.97
N ARG A 100 -2.60 1.58 15.28
CA ARG A 100 -3.62 2.38 15.99
C ARG A 100 -3.79 3.76 15.34
N ILE A 101 -2.69 4.49 15.15
CA ILE A 101 -2.70 5.82 14.52
C ILE A 101 -3.18 5.72 13.08
N ALA A 102 -2.69 4.74 12.33
CA ALA A 102 -3.10 4.52 10.95
C ALA A 102 -4.61 4.30 10.83
N ARG A 103 -5.20 3.41 11.66
CA ARG A 103 -6.64 3.12 11.69
C ARG A 103 -7.46 4.34 12.08
N VAL A 104 -7.05 5.09 13.10
CA VAL A 104 -7.75 6.31 13.53
C VAL A 104 -7.91 7.28 12.38
N HIS A 105 -6.84 7.53 11.63
CA HIS A 105 -6.91 8.42 10.48
C HIS A 105 -7.59 7.78 9.26
N HIS A 106 -7.34 6.49 9.01
CA HIS A 106 -7.90 5.78 7.86
C HIS A 106 -9.43 5.73 7.90
N TYR A 107 -10.02 5.52 9.08
CA TYR A 107 -11.48 5.40 9.26
C TYR A 107 -12.12 6.63 9.91
N GLY A 108 -11.36 7.71 10.16
CA GLY A 108 -11.89 8.91 10.82
C GLY A 108 -12.42 8.66 12.25
N LEU A 109 -11.72 7.84 13.02
CA LEU A 109 -12.12 7.46 14.38
C LEU A 109 -11.81 8.56 15.39
N ARG A 110 -12.28 8.35 16.62
CA ARG A 110 -11.92 9.18 17.78
C ARG A 110 -10.63 8.68 18.42
N ASP A 111 -9.77 9.60 18.82
CA ASP A 111 -8.58 9.30 19.65
C ASP A 111 -8.20 10.52 20.50
N ARG A 112 -7.39 10.30 21.52
CA ARG A 112 -6.90 11.35 22.41
C ARG A 112 -5.72 12.08 21.78
N VAL A 113 -5.76 13.41 21.83
CA VAL A 113 -4.68 14.26 21.28
C VAL A 113 -3.37 14.12 22.07
N SER A 114 -3.47 13.81 23.37
CA SER A 114 -2.36 13.51 24.27
C SER A 114 -2.82 12.56 25.38
N ARG A 115 -1.89 11.97 26.15
CA ARG A 115 -2.20 10.93 27.17
C ARG A 115 -3.33 11.32 28.14
N LYS A 116 -3.43 12.60 28.50
CA LYS A 116 -4.50 13.16 29.36
C LYS A 116 -5.30 14.27 28.64
N GLY A 117 -5.24 14.29 27.31
CA GLY A 117 -5.86 15.32 26.49
C GLY A 117 -7.31 15.00 26.13
N PRO A 118 -7.99 15.97 25.49
CA PRO A 118 -9.33 15.75 24.97
C PRO A 118 -9.32 14.68 23.90
N GLU A 119 -10.44 13.97 23.80
CA GLU A 119 -10.72 13.05 22.71
C GLU A 119 -11.39 13.81 21.57
N VAL A 120 -10.88 13.61 20.36
CA VAL A 120 -11.37 14.29 19.16
C VAL A 120 -11.63 13.29 18.06
N ARG A 121 -12.63 13.55 17.23
CA ARG A 121 -12.82 12.82 15.98
C ARG A 121 -11.82 13.33 14.94
N TYR A 122 -11.10 12.42 14.32
CA TYR A 122 -10.19 12.74 13.23
C TYR A 122 -10.92 12.68 11.89
N ALA A 123 -10.55 13.55 10.97
CA ALA A 123 -11.00 13.43 9.59
C ALA A 123 -10.44 12.16 8.93
N GLU A 124 -11.26 11.54 8.08
CA GLU A 124 -10.90 10.36 7.31
C GLU A 124 -9.81 10.71 6.29
N ARG A 125 -8.75 9.90 6.27
CA ARG A 125 -7.62 10.00 5.33
C ARG A 125 -7.23 8.58 4.98
N ARG A 126 -7.74 8.06 3.87
CA ARG A 126 -7.53 6.67 3.45
C ARG A 126 -6.06 6.47 3.08
N LEU A 127 -5.30 5.96 4.04
CA LEU A 127 -3.84 5.78 3.93
C LEU A 127 -3.45 4.61 3.01
N LEU A 128 -4.33 3.62 2.91
CA LEU A 128 -4.20 2.46 2.03
C LEU A 128 -5.51 2.34 1.26
N GLY A 129 -5.47 1.86 0.04
CA GLY A 129 -6.67 1.55 -0.71
C GLY A 129 -6.39 1.13 -2.13
N VAL A 130 -7.42 0.61 -2.79
CA VAL A 130 -7.38 0.20 -4.19
C VAL A 130 -7.88 1.37 -5.04
N ASN A 131 -7.17 1.63 -6.12
CA ASN A 131 -7.51 2.59 -7.16
C ASN A 131 -7.03 2.04 -8.51
N ASP A 132 -7.32 2.74 -9.60
CA ASP A 132 -6.99 2.30 -10.96
C ASP A 132 -5.50 1.98 -11.16
N GLU A 133 -4.61 2.74 -10.51
CA GLU A 133 -3.16 2.49 -10.55
C GLU A 133 -2.80 1.16 -9.87
N VAL A 134 -3.37 0.91 -8.68
CA VAL A 134 -3.19 -0.35 -7.95
C VAL A 134 -3.75 -1.54 -8.73
N GLU A 135 -4.93 -1.39 -9.35
CA GLU A 135 -5.54 -2.44 -10.18
C GLU A 135 -4.68 -2.73 -11.40
N THR A 136 -4.22 -1.69 -12.09
CA THR A 136 -3.35 -1.80 -13.26
C THR A 136 -2.04 -2.49 -12.90
N ILE A 137 -1.35 -2.05 -11.84
CA ILE A 137 -0.11 -2.67 -11.35
C ILE A 137 -0.32 -4.16 -11.01
N THR A 138 -1.46 -4.47 -10.39
CA THR A 138 -1.80 -5.85 -10.01
C THR A 138 -1.97 -6.71 -11.24
N ARG A 139 -2.84 -6.29 -12.16
CA ARG A 139 -3.10 -7.00 -13.42
C ARG A 139 -1.83 -7.17 -14.24
N ASP A 140 -1.08 -6.10 -14.45
CA ASP A 140 0.11 -6.10 -15.31
C ASP A 140 1.24 -6.96 -14.72
N THR A 141 1.39 -6.97 -13.40
CA THR A 141 2.36 -7.86 -12.74
C THR A 141 1.97 -9.32 -12.92
N LEU A 142 0.69 -9.67 -12.78
CA LEU A 142 0.21 -11.04 -12.96
C LEU A 142 0.37 -11.49 -14.41
N LEU A 143 -0.11 -10.69 -15.37
CA LEU A 143 -0.03 -11.01 -16.80
C LEU A 143 1.42 -11.18 -17.26
N ARG A 144 2.34 -10.31 -16.81
CA ARG A 144 3.76 -10.42 -17.16
C ARG A 144 4.39 -11.73 -16.68
N TRP A 145 4.03 -12.19 -15.48
CA TRP A 145 4.54 -13.46 -14.94
C TRP A 145 3.92 -14.69 -15.60
N LEU A 146 2.67 -14.59 -16.08
CA LEU A 146 2.01 -15.67 -16.80
C LEU A 146 2.47 -15.78 -18.26
N ALA A 147 2.80 -14.65 -18.90
CA ALA A 147 3.17 -14.63 -20.32
C ALA A 147 4.58 -15.18 -20.60
N GLY A 148 5.44 -15.31 -19.58
CA GLY A 148 6.85 -15.68 -19.74
C GLY A 148 7.71 -14.47 -20.08
#